data_AF-A0A4Q4THN1-F1
#
_entry.id   AF-A0A4Q4THN1-F1
#
_cell.length_a   1.000
_cell.length_b   1.000
_cell.length_c   1.000
_cell.angle_alpha   90.00
_cell.angle_beta   90.00
_cell.angle_gamma   90.00
#
_symmetry.space_group_name_H-M   'P 1'
#
loop_
_entity.id
_entity.type
_entity.pdbx_description
1 polymer ?
#
loop_
_entity_poly.entity_id
_entity_poly.type
_entity_poly.pdbx_seq_one_letter_code
_entity_poly.pdbx_strand_id
1 'polypeptide(L)'
;MDHDREYRLARAGMDVENGLPKKRAALKWGVDRTTLTRRMGGQQERHKAQETQQRLTPSEERFLALWIKNEEAAGRAPTKVEASDFASCILEARGDLTGVGKHWIDSFLFRNNDISLKDSRAFESSRAKESQPQRIATFYEFLGYEIHKKEVKPKNIINLDENGVQEGESSTGKVLGSVLRKGAEVKKSESTAWVSILEDGFFTPKQSQDLKRQARKLEDELYEAKRDFRTLITKAGKTIDLQTVEIASLKYQLREKDLEIEALMPVPKKKVKTTDPNKRYAEWQDIWESRNGLKERQAALTAKKKTLNALAKEFPESHDAHEAPGVNYHKRANSV
;
A
#
# COMPACT_ATOMS: atom_id res chain seq x y z
N MET A 1 -5.04 22.48 15.66
CA MET A 1 -6.13 23.48 15.56
C MET A 1 -6.96 23.64 16.84
N ASP A 2 -6.91 22.73 17.83
CA ASP A 2 -7.75 22.81 19.04
C ASP A 2 -7.26 23.84 20.10
N HIS A 3 -5.97 24.19 20.11
CA HIS A 3 -5.40 25.17 21.05
C HIS A 3 -6.03 26.57 20.96
N ASP A 4 -6.47 26.97 19.76
CA ASP A 4 -7.08 28.28 19.56
C ASP A 4 -8.47 28.38 20.23
N ARG A 5 -9.23 27.28 20.26
CA ARG A 5 -10.57 27.25 20.86
C ARG A 5 -10.52 27.35 22.39
N GLU A 6 -9.63 26.59 23.02
CA GLU A 6 -9.48 26.61 24.47
C GLU A 6 -8.85 27.90 24.98
N TYR A 7 -7.91 28.49 24.23
CA TYR A 7 -7.41 29.82 24.51
C TYR A 7 -8.53 30.87 24.53
N ARG A 8 -9.40 30.86 23.51
CA ARG A 8 -10.56 31.77 23.43
C ARG A 8 -11.57 31.54 24.56
N LEU A 9 -11.78 30.30 24.99
CA LEU A 9 -12.63 29.97 26.14
C LEU A 9 -12.03 30.46 27.47
N ALA A 10 -10.73 30.32 27.68
CA ALA A 10 -10.04 30.80 28.88
C ALA A 10 -10.08 32.32 28.98
N ARG A 11 -9.79 33.02 27.87
CA ARG A 11 -9.89 34.50 27.79
C ARG A 11 -11.32 35.01 28.00
N ALA A 12 -12.31 34.33 27.44
CA ALA A 12 -13.71 34.64 27.68
C ALA A 12 -14.13 34.41 29.14
N GLY A 13 -13.57 33.42 29.82
CA GLY A 13 -13.78 33.18 31.26
C GLY A 13 -13.25 34.33 32.12
N MET A 14 -12.00 34.75 31.87
CA MET A 14 -11.37 35.89 32.57
C MET A 14 -12.18 37.18 32.39
N ASP A 15 -12.68 37.45 31.18
CA ASP A 15 -13.54 38.62 30.92
C ASP A 15 -14.83 38.57 31.75
N VAL A 16 -15.43 37.39 31.94
CA VAL A 16 -16.61 37.21 32.79
C VAL A 16 -16.31 37.42 34.27
N GLU A 17 -15.17 36.93 34.75
CA GLU A 17 -14.70 37.18 36.12
C GLU A 17 -14.41 38.67 36.36
N ASN A 18 -13.93 39.38 35.34
CA ASN A 18 -13.74 40.83 35.34
C ASN A 18 -15.05 41.64 35.18
N GLY A 19 -16.21 40.98 35.26
CA GLY A 19 -17.53 41.63 35.30
C GLY A 19 -18.24 41.76 33.95
N LEU A 20 -17.69 41.23 32.84
CA LEU A 20 -18.43 41.20 31.57
C LEU A 20 -19.58 40.17 31.61
N PRO A 21 -20.77 40.50 31.09
CA PRO A 21 -21.83 39.52 30.92
C PRO A 21 -21.38 38.36 30.03
N LYS A 22 -21.66 37.12 30.43
CA LYS A 22 -21.29 35.87 29.71
C LYS A 22 -21.58 35.92 28.21
N LYS A 23 -22.70 36.57 27.81
CA LYS A 23 -23.09 36.74 26.40
C LYS A 23 -22.13 37.66 25.62
N ARG A 24 -21.67 38.76 26.23
CA ARG A 24 -20.71 39.69 25.60
C ARG A 24 -19.32 39.11 25.54
N ALA A 25 -18.88 38.43 26.60
CA ALA A 25 -17.59 37.73 26.61
C ALA A 25 -17.54 36.62 25.55
N ALA A 26 -18.60 35.82 25.43
CA ALA A 26 -18.72 34.79 24.40
C ALA A 26 -18.64 35.36 22.97
N LEU A 27 -19.35 36.47 22.73
CA LEU A 27 -19.34 37.15 21.43
C LEU A 27 -17.96 37.76 21.10
N LYS A 28 -17.31 38.39 22.08
CA LYS A 28 -16.00 39.04 21.94
C LYS A 28 -14.91 38.05 21.51
N TRP A 29 -14.97 36.82 22.01
CA TRP A 29 -13.98 35.78 21.72
C TRP A 29 -14.47 34.73 20.71
N GLY A 30 -15.65 34.92 20.10
CA GLY A 30 -16.20 34.00 19.10
C GLY A 30 -16.37 32.57 19.61
N VAL A 31 -16.80 32.41 20.87
CA VAL A 31 -17.05 31.10 21.51
C VAL A 31 -18.54 30.96 21.84
N ASP A 32 -19.04 29.72 21.86
CA ASP A 32 -20.45 29.48 22.21
C ASP A 32 -20.72 29.79 23.69
N ARG A 33 -21.76 30.57 23.97
CA ARG A 33 -22.18 30.96 25.32
C ARG A 33 -22.45 29.74 26.22
N THR A 34 -23.07 28.70 25.69
CA THR A 34 -23.38 27.47 26.43
C THR A 34 -22.10 26.75 26.83
N THR A 35 -21.12 26.69 25.91
CA THR A 35 -19.80 26.10 26.17
C THR A 35 -19.06 26.89 27.23
N LEU A 36 -19.05 28.23 27.14
CA LEU A 36 -18.44 29.10 28.16
C LEU A 36 -19.10 28.93 29.53
N THR A 37 -20.43 28.86 29.58
CA THR A 37 -21.18 28.66 30.84
C THR A 37 -20.86 27.31 31.46
N ARG A 38 -20.80 26.26 30.65
CA ARG A 38 -20.42 24.91 31.07
C ARG A 38 -18.99 24.87 31.62
N ARG A 39 -18.05 25.56 30.95
CA ARG A 39 -16.64 25.70 31.35
C ARG A 39 -16.50 26.38 32.72
N MET A 40 -17.20 27.50 32.91
CA MET A 40 -17.27 28.24 34.19
C MET A 40 -17.90 27.42 35.32
N GLY A 41 -18.78 26.46 34.98
CA GLY A 41 -19.37 25.51 35.92
C GLY A 41 -18.45 24.33 36.29
N GLY A 42 -17.14 24.42 36.00
CA GLY A 42 -16.15 23.41 36.37
C GLY A 42 -16.04 22.22 35.42
N GLN A 43 -16.71 22.25 34.27
CA GLN A 43 -16.60 21.16 33.30
C GLN A 43 -15.24 21.15 32.63
N GLN A 44 -14.60 19.98 32.70
CA GLN A 44 -13.30 19.74 32.11
C GLN A 44 -13.34 19.73 30.59
N GLU A 45 -12.14 19.80 30.01
CA GLU A 45 -11.98 19.91 28.56
C GLU A 45 -12.44 18.60 27.95
N ARG A 46 -12.98 18.63 26.74
CA ARG A 46 -13.39 17.38 26.10
C ARG A 46 -12.24 16.37 26.03
N HIS A 47 -11.02 16.83 25.74
CA HIS A 47 -9.83 16.00 25.71
C HIS A 47 -9.47 15.43 27.08
N LYS A 48 -9.46 16.26 28.14
CA LYS A 48 -9.20 15.81 29.53
C LYS A 48 -10.29 14.86 30.05
N ALA A 49 -11.54 15.11 29.69
CA ALA A 49 -12.65 14.24 30.04
C ALA A 49 -12.61 12.89 29.29
N GLN A 50 -12.04 12.85 28.08
CA GLN A 50 -11.81 11.61 27.34
C GLN A 50 -10.54 10.87 27.76
N GLU A 51 -9.63 11.50 28.49
CA GLU A 51 -8.40 10.88 29.01
C GLU A 51 -8.70 9.68 29.91
N THR A 52 -9.77 9.77 30.72
CA THR A 52 -10.24 8.66 31.57
C THR A 52 -10.91 7.52 30.79
N GLN A 53 -11.26 7.75 29.52
CA GLN A 53 -11.86 6.75 28.62
C GLN A 53 -10.83 6.13 27.67
N GLN A 54 -9.56 6.52 27.77
CA GLN A 54 -8.49 5.93 26.98
C GLN A 54 -8.20 4.50 27.48
N ARG A 55 -7.85 3.62 26.54
CA ARG A 55 -7.48 2.24 26.85
C ARG A 55 -6.20 2.19 27.68
N LEU A 56 -5.20 2.94 27.24
CA LEU A 56 -3.93 3.12 27.94
C LEU A 56 -3.98 4.39 28.77
N THR A 57 -3.38 4.35 29.95
CA THR A 57 -3.18 5.52 30.78
C THR A 57 -2.17 6.48 30.13
N PRO A 58 -2.19 7.77 30.47
CA PRO A 58 -1.24 8.75 29.92
C PRO A 58 0.24 8.37 30.15
N SER A 59 0.54 7.70 31.27
CA SER A 59 1.87 7.16 31.56
C SER A 59 2.27 6.02 30.64
N GLU A 60 1.35 5.09 30.37
CA GLU A 60 1.58 3.96 29.46
C GLU A 60 1.69 4.43 28.01
N GLU A 61 0.87 5.39 27.58
CA GLU A 61 1.01 6.00 26.25
C GLU A 61 2.38 6.69 26.08
N ARG A 62 2.86 7.41 27.10
CA ARG A 62 4.20 8.01 27.09
C ARG A 62 5.31 6.95 27.03
N PHE A 63 5.15 5.84 27.74
CA PHE A 63 6.09 4.73 27.70
C PHE A 63 6.16 4.10 26.30
N LEU A 64 5.00 3.81 25.70
CA LEU A 64 4.92 3.32 24.33
C LEU A 64 5.55 4.31 23.34
N ALA A 65 5.28 5.61 23.50
CA ALA A 65 5.87 6.65 22.67
C ALA A 65 7.40 6.69 22.77
N LEU A 66 7.94 6.56 23.98
CA LEU A 66 9.37 6.48 24.21
C LEU A 66 9.99 5.22 23.59
N TRP A 67 9.32 4.09 23.73
CA TRP A 67 9.74 2.83 23.12
C TRP A 67 9.85 2.95 21.59
N ILE A 68 8.85 3.53 20.91
CA ILE A 68 8.87 3.77 19.45
C ILE A 68 10.10 4.60 19.06
N LYS A 69 10.40 5.67 19.79
CA LYS A 69 11.56 6.53 19.50
C LYS A 69 12.88 5.80 19.70
N ASN A 70 12.98 4.97 20.74
CA ASN A 70 14.19 4.18 21.01
C ASN A 70 14.42 3.11 19.94
N GLU A 71 13.36 2.43 19.49
CA GLU A 71 13.45 1.45 18.41
C GLU A 71 13.80 2.09 17.07
N GLU A 72 13.26 3.28 16.75
CA GLU A 72 13.70 4.06 15.59
C GLU A 72 15.18 4.44 15.70
N ALA A 73 15.64 4.89 16.87
CA ALA A 73 17.05 5.22 17.09
C ALA A 73 17.96 3.99 16.94
N ALA A 74 17.47 2.79 17.29
CA ALA A 74 18.19 1.53 17.13
C ALA A 74 18.20 0.97 15.70
N GLY A 75 17.43 1.58 14.78
CA GLY A 75 17.28 1.13 13.40
C GLY A 75 16.29 -0.04 13.25
N ARG A 76 15.31 -0.13 14.14
CA ARG A 76 14.23 -1.14 14.18
C ARG A 76 12.87 -0.47 14.36
N ALA A 77 12.63 0.62 13.65
CA ALA A 77 11.39 1.39 13.76
C ALA A 77 10.14 0.49 13.59
N PRO A 78 9.22 0.44 14.57
CA PRO A 78 8.10 -0.48 14.55
C PRO A 78 7.00 -0.03 13.58
N THR A 79 6.27 -0.98 13.01
CA THR A 79 5.07 -0.75 12.20
C THR A 79 3.86 -0.40 13.07
N LYS A 80 2.75 0.02 12.43
CA LYS A 80 1.48 0.25 13.15
C LYS A 80 0.96 -1.00 13.86
N VAL A 81 1.16 -2.17 13.25
CA VAL A 81 0.69 -3.45 13.79
C VAL A 81 1.50 -3.79 15.02
N GLU A 82 2.83 -3.80 14.91
CA GLU A 82 3.72 -4.10 16.04
C GLU A 82 3.54 -3.13 17.22
N ALA A 83 3.30 -1.84 16.95
CA ALA A 83 2.99 -0.88 18.01
C ALA A 83 1.62 -1.13 18.66
N SER A 84 0.64 -1.63 17.91
CA SER A 84 -0.67 -2.03 18.44
C SER A 84 -0.59 -3.33 19.24
N ASP A 85 0.27 -4.24 18.82
CA ASP A 85 0.55 -5.50 19.52
C ASP A 85 1.25 -5.20 20.85
N PHE A 86 2.28 -4.34 20.84
CA PHE A 86 2.96 -3.91 22.07
C PHE A 86 2.01 -3.16 23.02
N ALA A 87 1.12 -2.32 22.48
CA ALA A 87 0.06 -1.69 23.25
C ALA A 87 -0.90 -2.73 23.88
N SER A 88 -1.21 -3.80 23.17
CA SER A 88 -2.01 -4.92 23.70
C SER A 88 -1.26 -5.68 24.79
N CYS A 89 0.06 -5.91 24.65
CA CYS A 89 0.87 -6.52 25.71
C CYS A 89 0.87 -5.69 27.01
N ILE A 90 0.89 -4.36 26.92
CA ILE A 90 0.76 -3.48 28.10
C ILE A 90 -0.60 -3.68 28.78
N LEU A 91 -1.69 -3.82 28.00
CA LEU A 91 -3.03 -4.09 28.53
C LEU A 91 -3.13 -5.48 29.16
N GLU A 92 -2.54 -6.50 28.53
CA GLU A 92 -2.50 -7.87 29.05
C GLU A 92 -1.75 -7.94 30.38
N ALA A 93 -0.63 -7.21 30.52
CA ALA A 93 0.10 -7.09 31.78
C ALA A 93 -0.73 -6.43 32.88
N ARG A 94 -1.73 -5.63 32.51
CA ARG A 94 -2.72 -5.02 33.41
C ARG A 94 -3.94 -5.93 33.66
N GLY A 95 -4.03 -7.07 32.99
CA GLY A 95 -5.12 -8.04 33.10
C GLY A 95 -6.29 -7.81 32.12
N ASP A 96 -6.14 -6.94 31.12
CA ASP A 96 -7.13 -6.74 30.05
C ASP A 96 -6.72 -7.50 28.78
N LEU A 97 -7.44 -8.58 28.48
CA LEU A 97 -7.21 -9.45 27.31
C LEU A 97 -7.96 -8.99 26.05
N THR A 98 -8.69 -7.88 26.09
CA THR A 98 -9.50 -7.43 24.94
C THR A 98 -8.69 -6.72 23.86
N GLY A 99 -7.42 -6.37 24.15
CA GLY A 99 -6.51 -5.71 23.22
C GLY A 99 -6.93 -4.30 22.80
N VAL A 100 -6.21 -3.73 21.84
CA VAL A 100 -6.54 -2.40 21.27
C VAL A 100 -7.37 -2.52 19.98
N GLY A 101 -8.26 -1.54 19.77
CA GLY A 101 -9.11 -1.51 18.56
C GLY A 101 -8.35 -1.08 17.30
N LYS A 102 -8.87 -1.43 16.12
CA LYS A 102 -8.26 -1.14 14.80
C LYS A 102 -7.86 0.33 14.58
N HIS A 103 -8.66 1.27 15.06
CA HIS A 103 -8.43 2.72 14.91
C HIS A 103 -7.73 3.37 16.11
N TRP A 104 -7.35 2.56 17.10
CA TRP A 104 -6.71 3.06 18.31
C TRP A 104 -5.36 3.70 17.98
N ILE A 105 -4.56 3.09 17.09
CA ILE A 105 -3.24 3.60 16.71
C ILE A 105 -3.31 4.98 16.04
N ASP A 106 -4.31 5.21 15.19
CA ASP A 106 -4.50 6.52 14.54
C ASP A 106 -4.87 7.60 15.57
N SER A 107 -5.67 7.22 16.57
CA SER A 107 -6.02 8.10 17.68
C SER A 107 -4.81 8.36 18.60
N PHE A 108 -3.97 7.35 18.83
CA PHE A 108 -2.71 7.47 19.58
C PHE A 108 -1.75 8.45 18.90
N LEU A 109 -1.59 8.36 17.57
CA LEU A 109 -0.74 9.27 16.81
C LEU A 109 -1.28 10.71 16.83
N PHE A 110 -2.61 10.89 16.79
CA PHE A 110 -3.21 12.21 16.91
C PHE A 110 -2.93 12.87 18.28
N ARG A 111 -2.82 12.08 19.34
CA ARG A 111 -2.47 12.57 20.69
C ARG A 111 -0.96 12.79 20.85
N ASN A 112 -0.14 11.95 20.23
CA ASN A 112 1.32 11.97 20.33
C ASN A 112 1.94 12.56 19.05
N ASN A 113 1.84 13.88 18.91
CA ASN A 113 2.33 14.64 17.75
C ASN A 113 3.86 14.64 17.59
N ASP A 114 4.58 14.03 18.52
CA ASP A 114 6.02 13.79 18.47
C ASP A 114 6.40 12.50 17.72
N ILE A 115 5.41 11.68 17.37
CA ILE A 115 5.54 10.46 16.57
C ILE A 115 4.69 10.61 15.32
N SER A 116 5.22 10.22 14.17
CA SER A 116 4.44 10.15 12.93
C SER A 116 4.77 8.92 12.12
N LEU A 117 3.86 8.60 11.21
CA LEU A 117 4.06 7.55 10.21
C LEU A 117 5.05 8.05 9.15
N LYS A 118 6.04 7.23 8.81
CA LYS A 118 7.09 7.55 7.83
C LYS A 118 7.40 6.34 6.96
N ASP A 119 7.94 6.62 5.78
CA ASP A 119 8.40 5.55 4.89
C ASP A 119 9.73 5.00 5.43
N SER A 120 9.83 3.67 5.53
CA SER A 120 11.08 3.00 5.87
C SER A 120 11.98 2.90 4.65
N ARG A 121 13.29 3.00 4.88
CA ARG A 121 14.31 2.55 3.92
C ARG A 121 15.11 1.44 4.56
N ALA A 122 15.16 0.30 3.89
CA ALA A 122 15.97 -0.83 4.32
C ALA A 122 17.44 -0.54 4.02
N PHE A 123 18.29 -0.66 5.04
CA PHE A 123 19.74 -0.48 4.90
C PHE A 123 20.45 -1.77 5.32
N GLU A 124 21.54 -2.10 4.62
CA GLU A 124 22.39 -3.23 4.98
C GLU A 124 23.02 -2.99 6.35
N SER A 125 22.82 -3.94 7.26
CA SER A 125 23.27 -3.87 8.65
C SER A 125 24.80 -3.71 8.75
N SER A 126 25.55 -4.31 7.82
CA SER A 126 27.00 -4.19 7.66
C SER A 126 27.43 -2.77 7.29
N ARG A 127 26.80 -2.19 6.26
CA ARG A 127 27.10 -0.81 5.81
C ARG A 127 26.81 0.23 6.91
N ALA A 128 25.77 0.02 7.73
CA ALA A 128 25.43 0.93 8.82
C ALA A 128 26.48 0.95 9.94
N LYS A 129 27.17 -0.19 10.16
CA LYS A 129 28.21 -0.31 11.18
C LYS A 129 29.59 0.16 10.68
N GLU A 130 29.87 0.04 9.38
CA GLU A 130 31.23 0.20 8.82
C GLU A 130 31.50 1.45 7.98
N SER A 131 30.47 2.19 7.54
CA SER A 131 30.67 3.42 6.74
C SER A 131 31.18 4.60 7.56
N GLN A 132 32.49 4.64 7.79
CA GLN A 132 33.19 5.86 8.20
C GLN A 132 33.47 6.70 6.94
N PRO A 133 32.94 7.94 6.81
CA PRO A 133 33.12 8.77 5.61
C PRO A 133 34.58 8.93 5.18
N GLN A 134 35.47 8.99 6.17
CA GLN A 134 36.91 9.09 5.97
C GLN A 134 37.50 7.85 5.27
N ARG A 135 37.08 6.62 5.63
CA ARG A 135 37.56 5.40 4.97
C ARG A 135 37.12 5.32 3.52
N ILE A 136 35.88 5.73 3.24
CA ILE A 136 35.33 5.77 1.89
C ILE A 136 36.12 6.78 1.03
N ALA A 137 36.37 7.98 1.55
CA ALA A 137 37.15 8.99 0.86
C ALA A 137 38.58 8.50 0.54
N THR A 138 39.28 7.94 1.52
CA THR A 138 40.65 7.41 1.31
C THR A 138 40.69 6.28 0.29
N PHE A 139 39.66 5.42 0.24
CA PHE A 139 39.58 4.34 -0.75
C PHE A 139 39.45 4.88 -2.17
N TYR A 140 38.55 5.85 -2.40
CA TYR A 140 38.36 6.44 -3.73
C TYR A 140 39.55 7.29 -4.19
N GLU A 141 40.23 7.98 -3.28
CA GLU A 141 41.49 8.67 -3.57
C GLU A 141 42.57 7.70 -4.06
N PHE A 142 42.75 6.58 -3.34
CA PHE A 142 43.72 5.55 -3.72
C PHE A 142 43.36 4.85 -5.03
N LEU A 143 42.07 4.52 -5.21
CA LEU A 143 41.57 3.90 -6.44
C LEU A 143 41.77 4.83 -7.65
N GLY A 144 41.46 6.11 -7.50
CA GLY A 144 41.66 7.12 -8.55
C GLY A 144 43.13 7.27 -8.93
N TYR A 145 44.02 7.28 -7.93
CA TYR A 145 45.47 7.29 -8.16
C TYR A 145 45.93 6.07 -8.97
N GLU A 146 45.48 4.86 -8.61
CA GLU A 146 45.94 3.63 -9.27
C GLU A 146 45.37 3.47 -10.69
N ILE A 147 44.13 3.92 -10.93
CA ILE A 147 43.53 3.99 -12.27
C ILE A 147 44.34 4.92 -13.17
N HIS A 148 44.73 6.09 -12.67
CA HIS A 148 45.53 7.06 -13.42
C HIS A 148 46.93 6.53 -13.71
N LYS A 149 47.60 5.96 -12.69
CA LYS A 149 48.95 5.40 -12.80
C LYS A 149 49.04 4.24 -13.80
N LYS A 150 48.02 3.40 -13.89
CA LYS A 150 47.98 2.23 -14.79
C LYS A 150 47.30 2.50 -16.13
N GLU A 151 46.91 3.74 -16.40
CA GLU A 151 46.18 4.16 -17.61
C GLU A 151 44.96 3.25 -17.90
N VAL A 152 44.25 2.84 -16.86
CA VAL A 152 43.09 1.94 -17.01
C VAL A 152 41.98 2.69 -17.73
N LYS A 153 41.64 2.24 -18.93
CA LYS A 153 40.57 2.84 -19.73
C LYS A 153 39.22 2.57 -19.06
N PRO A 154 38.28 3.53 -19.03
CA PRO A 154 36.96 3.34 -18.42
C PRO A 154 36.21 2.10 -18.94
N LYS A 155 36.38 1.77 -20.23
CA LYS A 155 35.78 0.57 -20.85
C LYS A 155 36.27 -0.77 -20.30
N ASN A 156 37.37 -0.77 -19.55
CA ASN A 156 37.96 -1.95 -18.92
C ASN A 156 37.67 -2.00 -17.41
N ILE A 157 36.91 -1.04 -16.88
CA ILE A 157 36.43 -1.04 -15.50
C ILE A 157 35.07 -1.69 -15.50
N ILE A 158 35.01 -2.93 -15.04
CA ILE A 158 33.77 -3.71 -14.95
C ILE A 158 33.29 -3.61 -13.51
N ASN A 159 32.02 -3.28 -13.31
CA ASN A 159 31.40 -3.38 -12.00
C ASN A 159 31.05 -4.84 -11.74
N LEU A 160 31.53 -5.41 -10.64
CA LEU A 160 31.23 -6.77 -10.24
C LEU A 160 30.58 -6.67 -8.86
N ASP A 161 29.28 -6.90 -8.82
CA ASP A 161 28.44 -6.80 -7.62
C ASP A 161 27.97 -8.20 -7.21
N GLU A 162 28.02 -8.48 -5.92
CA GLU A 162 27.38 -9.62 -5.30
C GLU A 162 26.05 -9.15 -4.70
N ASN A 163 24.97 -9.37 -5.43
CA ASN A 163 23.64 -9.08 -4.91
C ASN A 163 23.18 -10.20 -4.00
N GLY A 164 22.96 -9.84 -2.74
CA GLY A 164 22.27 -10.69 -1.80
C GLY A 164 20.79 -10.87 -2.19
N VAL A 165 20.38 -12.10 -2.53
CA VAL A 165 18.98 -12.44 -2.79
C VAL A 165 18.37 -13.02 -1.51
N GLN A 166 17.39 -12.31 -0.96
CA GLN A 166 16.59 -12.75 0.17
C GLN A 166 15.23 -13.26 -0.31
N GLU A 167 14.99 -14.55 -0.12
CA GLU A 167 13.70 -15.16 -0.40
C GLU A 167 12.69 -14.68 0.66
N GLY A 168 11.76 -13.78 0.27
CA GLY A 168 10.60 -13.41 1.07
C GLY A 168 10.63 -12.07 1.82
N GLU A 169 11.68 -11.26 1.75
CA GLU A 169 11.76 -10.00 2.52
C GLU A 169 11.57 -8.74 1.64
N SER A 170 10.34 -8.22 1.57
CA SER A 170 10.04 -6.90 0.97
C SER A 170 9.88 -5.85 2.09
N SER A 171 11.01 -5.34 2.58
CA SER A 171 11.07 -4.41 3.74
C SER A 171 10.71 -2.95 3.43
N THR A 172 9.99 -2.69 2.34
CA THR A 172 9.51 -1.32 2.01
C THR A 172 8.10 -1.14 2.57
N GLY A 173 7.97 -0.44 3.70
CA GLY A 173 6.69 -0.29 4.40
C GLY A 173 6.58 1.03 5.15
N LYS A 174 5.40 1.27 5.75
CA LYS A 174 5.17 2.44 6.61
C LYS A 174 5.45 2.06 8.07
N VAL A 175 6.40 2.75 8.69
CA VAL A 175 6.81 2.55 10.08
C VAL A 175 6.55 3.80 10.91
N LEU A 176 6.55 3.67 12.22
CA LEU A 176 6.39 4.74 13.19
C LEU A 176 7.76 5.26 13.63
N GLY A 177 7.89 6.58 13.67
CA GLY A 177 9.15 7.23 14.07
C GLY A 177 8.96 8.66 14.54
N SER A 178 9.98 9.21 15.19
CA SER A 178 10.06 10.58 15.68
C SER A 178 9.85 11.58 14.56
N VAL A 179 9.03 12.60 14.79
CA VAL A 179 8.76 13.67 13.80
C VAL A 179 10.04 14.38 13.33
N LEU A 180 11.09 14.39 14.15
CA LEU A 180 12.36 15.10 13.87
C LEU A 180 13.18 14.51 12.70
N ARG A 181 12.97 13.24 12.31
CA ARG A 181 13.75 12.57 11.24
C ARG A 181 12.96 12.43 9.95
N LYS A 182 13.49 12.74 8.76
CA LYS A 182 12.69 12.70 7.53
C LYS A 182 12.19 11.29 7.13
N GLY A 183 12.89 10.24 7.52
CA GLY A 183 12.51 8.84 7.31
C GLY A 183 13.14 7.94 8.36
N ALA A 184 12.74 6.66 8.38
CA ALA A 184 13.25 5.67 9.32
C ALA A 184 14.13 4.64 8.60
N GLU A 185 15.26 4.32 9.21
CA GLU A 185 16.18 3.29 8.73
C GLU A 185 15.84 1.97 9.43
N VAL A 186 15.64 0.91 8.66
CA VAL A 186 15.38 -0.45 9.17
C VAL A 186 16.53 -1.35 8.73
N LYS A 187 17.16 -2.02 9.70
CA LYS A 187 18.24 -2.98 9.43
C LYS A 187 17.68 -4.25 8.80
N LYS A 188 18.29 -4.70 7.70
CA LYS A 188 17.98 -5.99 7.07
C LYS A 188 18.50 -7.19 7.88
N SER A 189 17.83 -8.34 7.75
CA SER A 189 18.30 -9.62 8.28
C SER A 189 19.59 -10.10 7.56
N GLU A 190 20.42 -10.91 8.20
CA GLU A 190 21.71 -11.37 7.64
C GLU A 190 21.61 -12.66 6.80
N SER A 191 20.47 -13.36 6.83
CA SER A 191 20.25 -14.60 6.08
C SER A 191 20.00 -14.30 4.60
N THR A 192 21.02 -14.46 3.77
CA THR A 192 20.97 -14.08 2.34
C THR A 192 21.58 -15.19 1.49
N ALA A 193 20.92 -15.56 0.38
CA ALA A 193 21.50 -16.43 -0.63
C ALA A 193 22.33 -15.61 -1.61
N TRP A 194 23.49 -16.12 -2.02
CA TRP A 194 24.45 -15.41 -2.87
C TRP A 194 24.19 -15.68 -4.35
N VAL A 195 23.99 -14.61 -5.14
CA VAL A 195 23.91 -14.67 -6.61
C VAL A 195 24.81 -13.60 -7.20
N SER A 196 25.79 -14.01 -8.02
CA SER A 196 26.58 -13.08 -8.83
C SER A 196 25.82 -12.77 -10.12
N ILE A 197 25.52 -11.50 -10.38
CA ILE A 197 24.80 -11.06 -11.58
C ILE A 197 25.81 -10.44 -12.54
N LEU A 198 25.96 -11.05 -13.71
CA LEU A 198 26.71 -10.48 -14.83
C LEU A 198 25.76 -9.63 -15.67
N GLU A 199 25.84 -8.30 -15.57
CA GLU A 199 25.00 -7.38 -16.35
C GLU A 199 25.50 -7.20 -17.79
N ASP A 200 25.62 -8.29 -18.54
CA ASP A 200 25.79 -8.21 -20.00
C ASP A 200 24.74 -9.04 -20.73
N GLY A 201 23.90 -8.38 -21.54
CA GLY A 201 23.06 -9.02 -22.55
C GLY A 201 21.72 -9.68 -22.15
N PHE A 202 21.30 -9.66 -20.87
CA PHE A 202 20.03 -10.27 -20.41
C PHE A 202 18.88 -9.24 -20.31
N PHE A 203 17.69 -9.61 -20.78
CA PHE A 203 16.47 -8.78 -20.71
C PHE A 203 15.39 -9.49 -19.89
N THR A 204 14.41 -8.79 -19.31
CA THR A 204 13.32 -9.45 -18.57
C THR A 204 12.47 -10.31 -19.54
N PRO A 205 12.43 -11.64 -19.37
CA PRO A 205 11.68 -12.51 -20.27
C PRO A 205 10.19 -12.31 -20.07
N LYS A 206 9.46 -12.09 -21.17
CA LYS A 206 8.00 -11.91 -21.16
C LYS A 206 7.26 -13.15 -21.63
N GLN A 207 7.96 -14.04 -22.34
CA GLN A 207 7.44 -15.31 -22.84
C GLN A 207 8.43 -16.44 -22.57
N SER A 208 7.96 -17.69 -22.57
CA SER A 208 8.84 -18.86 -22.40
C SER A 208 9.94 -18.95 -23.47
N GLN A 209 9.71 -18.38 -24.66
CA GLN A 209 10.72 -18.30 -25.72
C GLN A 209 11.89 -17.38 -25.39
N ASP A 210 11.66 -16.31 -24.61
CA ASP A 210 12.70 -15.37 -24.21
C ASP A 210 13.71 -16.03 -23.26
N LEU A 211 13.20 -16.79 -22.29
CA LEU A 211 14.01 -17.62 -21.39
C LEU A 211 14.84 -18.64 -22.17
N LYS A 212 14.23 -19.33 -23.15
CA LYS A 212 14.94 -20.30 -24.01
C LYS A 212 15.97 -19.65 -24.92
N ARG A 213 15.78 -18.38 -25.30
CA ARG A 213 16.75 -17.63 -26.12
C ARG A 213 17.94 -17.17 -25.26
N GLN A 214 17.69 -16.73 -24.04
CA GLN A 214 18.72 -16.33 -23.09
C GLN A 214 19.52 -17.53 -22.56
N ALA A 215 18.85 -18.64 -22.26
CA ALA A 215 19.51 -19.88 -21.84
C ALA A 215 20.42 -20.45 -22.93
N ARG A 216 20.05 -20.34 -24.22
CA ARG A 216 20.92 -20.77 -25.33
C ARG A 216 22.20 -19.94 -25.44
N LYS A 217 22.13 -18.62 -25.20
CA LYS A 217 23.33 -17.78 -25.13
C LYS A 217 24.27 -18.18 -23.99
N LEU A 218 23.70 -18.60 -22.85
CA LEU A 218 24.46 -19.10 -21.71
C LEU A 218 25.01 -20.52 -21.91
N GLU A 219 24.29 -21.39 -22.63
CA GLU A 219 24.73 -22.76 -22.90
C GLU A 219 26.00 -22.82 -23.76
N ASP A 220 26.19 -21.88 -24.68
CA ASP A 220 27.40 -21.77 -25.50
C ASP A 220 28.62 -21.32 -24.65
N GLU A 221 28.40 -20.60 -23.55
CA GLU A 221 29.45 -20.11 -22.64
C GLU A 221 29.70 -21.03 -21.42
N LEU A 222 28.72 -21.86 -21.04
CA LEU A 222 28.75 -22.76 -19.88
C LEU A 222 28.54 -24.21 -20.33
N TYR A 223 29.53 -24.74 -21.06
CA TYR A 223 29.54 -26.09 -21.64
C TYR A 223 29.23 -27.23 -20.63
N GLU A 224 29.39 -26.98 -19.34
CA GLU A 224 29.18 -27.94 -18.24
C GLU A 224 27.83 -27.80 -17.50
N ALA A 225 26.94 -26.88 -17.91
CA ALA A 225 25.64 -26.69 -17.24
C ALA A 225 24.71 -27.90 -17.47
N LYS A 226 24.78 -28.84 -16.51
CA LYS A 226 24.03 -30.10 -16.43
C LYS A 226 22.53 -29.91 -16.65
N ARG A 227 21.91 -30.96 -17.17
CA ARG A 227 20.46 -31.23 -17.39
C ARG A 227 19.48 -30.52 -16.44
N ASP A 228 19.87 -30.29 -15.20
CA ASP A 228 19.08 -29.60 -14.18
C ASP A 228 18.81 -28.13 -14.54
N PHE A 229 19.78 -27.42 -15.13
CA PHE A 229 19.60 -26.04 -15.60
C PHE A 229 18.56 -25.96 -16.73
N ARG A 230 18.68 -26.84 -17.73
CA ARG A 230 17.69 -26.95 -18.83
C ARG A 230 16.29 -27.28 -18.32
N THR A 231 16.21 -28.14 -17.32
CA THR A 231 14.95 -28.52 -16.66
C THR A 231 14.34 -27.32 -15.93
N LEU A 232 15.16 -26.54 -15.23
CA LEU A 232 14.74 -25.34 -14.51
C LEU A 232 14.23 -24.25 -15.46
N ILE A 233 14.96 -23.96 -16.53
CA ILE A 233 14.53 -23.02 -17.58
C ILE A 233 13.21 -23.48 -18.23
N THR A 234 13.06 -24.78 -18.47
CA THR A 234 11.81 -25.33 -19.03
C THR A 234 10.64 -25.19 -18.07
N LYS A 235 10.85 -25.43 -16.77
CA LYS A 235 9.82 -25.25 -15.73
C LYS A 235 9.43 -23.77 -15.59
N ALA A 236 10.41 -22.86 -15.54
CA ALA A 236 10.19 -21.42 -15.51
C ALA A 236 9.46 -20.90 -16.76
N GLY A 237 9.77 -21.45 -17.93
CA GLY A 237 9.02 -21.14 -19.16
C GLY A 237 7.55 -21.55 -19.07
N LYS A 238 7.27 -22.76 -18.57
CA LYS A 238 5.89 -23.24 -18.39
C LYS A 238 5.09 -22.37 -17.42
N THR A 239 5.70 -21.90 -16.34
CA THR A 239 5.01 -21.03 -15.37
C THR A 239 4.66 -19.67 -15.98
N ILE A 240 5.54 -19.09 -16.80
CA ILE A 240 5.25 -17.84 -17.52
C ILE A 240 4.09 -18.03 -18.51
N ASP A 241 4.06 -19.15 -19.23
CA ASP A 241 2.98 -19.45 -20.18
C ASP A 241 1.63 -19.62 -19.45
N LEU A 242 1.63 -20.31 -18.29
CA LEU A 242 0.43 -20.45 -17.44
C LEU A 242 -0.07 -19.09 -16.93
N GLN A 243 0.83 -18.24 -16.42
CA GLN A 243 0.47 -16.89 -15.96
C GLN A 243 -0.07 -16.03 -17.11
N THR A 244 0.46 -16.19 -18.31
CA THR A 244 -0.02 -15.46 -19.50
C THR A 244 -1.46 -15.85 -19.84
N VAL A 245 -1.78 -17.15 -19.73
CA VAL A 245 -3.15 -17.67 -19.90
C VAL A 245 -4.08 -17.14 -18.80
N GLU A 246 -3.64 -17.16 -17.54
CA GLU A 246 -4.43 -16.63 -16.42
C GLU A 246 -4.71 -15.13 -16.57
N ILE A 247 -3.72 -14.34 -16.95
CA ILE A 247 -3.89 -12.91 -17.24
C ILE A 247 -4.91 -12.70 -18.37
N ALA A 248 -4.88 -13.52 -19.42
CA ALA A 248 -5.85 -13.44 -20.51
C ALA A 248 -7.28 -13.78 -20.04
N SER A 249 -7.42 -14.81 -19.19
CA SER A 249 -8.69 -15.20 -18.58
C SER A 249 -9.26 -14.11 -17.66
N LEU A 250 -8.44 -13.56 -16.76
CA LEU A 250 -8.84 -12.47 -15.88
C LEU A 250 -9.25 -11.22 -16.65
N LYS A 251 -8.52 -10.87 -17.73
CA LYS A 251 -8.91 -9.77 -18.64
C LYS A 251 -10.23 -10.03 -19.36
N TYR A 252 -10.61 -11.28 -19.59
CA TYR A 252 -11.90 -11.63 -20.17
C TYR A 252 -13.02 -11.46 -19.13
N GLN A 253 -12.84 -12.01 -17.92
CA GLN A 253 -13.81 -11.85 -16.82
C GLN A 253 -14.03 -10.38 -16.46
N LEU A 254 -12.97 -9.56 -16.48
CA LEU A 254 -13.07 -8.13 -16.22
C LEU A 254 -13.93 -7.42 -17.28
N ARG A 255 -13.78 -7.79 -18.55
CA ARG A 255 -14.64 -7.28 -19.64
C ARG A 255 -16.10 -7.69 -19.46
N GLU A 256 -16.36 -8.93 -19.05
CA GLU A 256 -17.72 -9.41 -18.77
C GLU A 256 -18.37 -8.60 -17.63
N LYS A 257 -17.62 -8.36 -16.55
CA LYS A 257 -18.08 -7.55 -15.41
C LYS A 257 -18.30 -6.08 -15.77
N ASP A 258 -17.44 -5.50 -16.60
CA ASP A 258 -17.63 -4.14 -17.11
C ASP A 258 -18.92 -4.01 -17.94
N LEU A 259 -19.23 -5.01 -18.77
CA LEU A 259 -20.48 -5.05 -19.55
C LEU A 259 -21.72 -5.23 -18.64
N GLU A 260 -21.59 -6.01 -17.57
CA GLU A 260 -22.65 -6.18 -16.55
C GLU A 260 -22.91 -4.86 -15.80
N ILE A 261 -21.84 -4.15 -15.42
CA ILE A 261 -21.92 -2.82 -14.79
C ILE A 261 -22.57 -1.82 -15.76
N GLU A 262 -22.13 -1.75 -17.02
CA GLU A 262 -22.70 -0.86 -18.04
C GLU A 262 -24.21 -1.12 -18.25
N ALA A 263 -24.63 -2.38 -18.19
CA ALA A 263 -26.04 -2.77 -18.29
C ALA A 263 -26.89 -2.39 -17.05
N LEU A 264 -26.26 -2.30 -15.88
CA LEU A 264 -26.90 -1.91 -14.62
C LEU A 264 -26.80 -0.41 -14.32
N MET A 265 -25.99 0.33 -15.08
CA MET A 265 -25.88 1.77 -14.92
C MET A 265 -27.24 2.45 -15.20
N PRO A 266 -27.78 3.22 -14.25
CA PRO A 266 -29.03 3.92 -14.45
C PRO A 266 -28.84 4.97 -15.57
N VAL A 267 -29.66 4.88 -16.62
CA VAL A 267 -29.67 5.89 -17.68
C VAL A 267 -29.97 7.25 -17.05
N PRO A 268 -29.08 8.26 -17.19
CA PRO A 268 -29.29 9.55 -16.57
C PRO A 268 -30.61 10.14 -17.07
N LYS A 269 -31.46 10.59 -16.12
CA LYS A 269 -32.75 11.22 -16.43
C LYS A 269 -32.48 12.45 -17.29
N LYS A 270 -32.87 12.37 -18.57
CA LYS A 270 -32.77 13.51 -19.49
C LYS A 270 -33.96 14.43 -19.27
N LYS A 271 -33.72 15.73 -19.15
CA LYS A 271 -34.79 16.73 -19.07
C LYS A 271 -35.66 16.63 -20.33
N VAL A 272 -36.97 16.56 -20.16
CA VAL A 272 -37.94 16.59 -21.26
C VAL A 272 -37.70 17.89 -22.04
N LYS A 273 -37.42 17.78 -23.33
CA LYS A 273 -37.26 18.94 -24.22
C LYS A 273 -38.66 19.42 -24.57
N THR A 274 -38.92 20.71 -24.35
CA THR A 274 -40.14 21.34 -24.85
C THR A 274 -39.96 21.67 -26.33
N THR A 275 -41.02 21.48 -27.12
CA THR A 275 -41.03 21.83 -28.56
C THR A 275 -40.79 23.34 -28.79
N ASP A 276 -41.18 24.17 -27.81
CA ASP A 276 -40.93 25.63 -27.80
C ASP A 276 -40.03 26.02 -26.61
N PRO A 277 -38.85 26.66 -26.83
CA PRO A 277 -37.96 27.15 -25.78
C PRO A 277 -38.59 28.23 -24.87
N ASN A 278 -39.63 28.93 -25.33
CA ASN A 278 -40.27 30.04 -24.59
C ASN A 278 -41.45 29.60 -23.72
N LYS A 279 -41.84 28.33 -23.74
CA LYS A 279 -42.90 27.80 -22.88
C LYS A 279 -42.34 27.34 -21.52
N ARG A 280 -43.00 27.77 -20.44
CA ARG A 280 -42.58 27.50 -19.05
C ARG A 280 -42.84 26.05 -18.61
N TYR A 281 -43.77 25.35 -19.24
CA TYR A 281 -44.17 23.98 -18.90
C TYR A 281 -44.09 23.08 -20.14
N ALA A 282 -43.77 21.80 -19.93
CA ALA A 282 -43.78 20.80 -20.99
C ALA A 282 -45.20 20.34 -21.31
N GLU A 283 -45.52 20.22 -22.58
CA GLU A 283 -46.83 19.74 -23.03
C GLU A 283 -46.92 18.21 -22.87
N TRP A 284 -48.14 17.69 -22.82
CA TRP A 284 -48.35 16.25 -22.63
C TRP A 284 -47.70 15.41 -23.75
N GLN A 285 -47.63 15.95 -24.96
CA GLN A 285 -46.95 15.33 -26.12
C GLN A 285 -45.44 15.20 -25.89
N ASP A 286 -44.78 16.26 -25.41
CA ASP A 286 -43.33 16.25 -25.12
C ASP A 286 -42.98 15.16 -24.08
N ILE A 287 -43.84 15.01 -23.07
CA ILE A 287 -43.69 13.99 -22.01
C ILE A 287 -43.90 12.58 -22.57
N TRP A 288 -44.91 12.40 -23.43
CA TRP A 288 -45.24 11.11 -24.04
C TRP A 288 -44.13 10.63 -24.99
N GLU A 289 -43.63 11.50 -25.87
CA GLU A 289 -42.51 11.21 -26.79
C GLU A 289 -41.22 10.89 -26.03
N SER A 290 -40.88 11.69 -25.00
CA SER A 290 -39.71 11.42 -24.17
C SER A 290 -39.81 10.09 -23.44
N ARG A 291 -41.02 9.66 -23.04
CA ARG A 291 -41.25 8.37 -22.38
C ARG A 291 -41.12 7.19 -23.34
N ASN A 292 -41.64 7.31 -24.56
CA ASN A 292 -41.51 6.28 -25.58
C ASN A 292 -40.07 6.13 -26.07
N GLY A 293 -39.35 7.23 -26.30
CA GLY A 293 -37.92 7.18 -26.68
C GLY A 293 -37.01 6.59 -25.60
N LEU A 294 -37.38 6.70 -24.32
CA LEU A 294 -36.68 6.00 -23.23
C LEU A 294 -36.90 4.48 -23.28
N LYS A 295 -38.13 4.02 -23.54
CA LYS A 295 -38.44 2.59 -23.70
C LYS A 295 -37.70 1.98 -24.87
N GLU A 296 -37.64 2.67 -26.01
CA GLU A 296 -36.91 2.20 -27.20
C GLU A 296 -35.41 2.08 -26.95
N ARG A 297 -34.79 3.06 -26.27
CA ARG A 297 -33.38 2.96 -25.87
C ARG A 297 -33.11 1.79 -24.93
N GLN A 298 -34.01 1.56 -23.98
CA GLN A 298 -33.88 0.44 -23.04
C GLN A 298 -34.00 -0.90 -23.77
N ALA A 299 -34.90 -1.01 -24.76
CA ALA A 299 -34.99 -2.17 -25.64
C ALA A 299 -33.72 -2.34 -26.51
N ALA A 300 -33.16 -1.27 -27.07
CA ALA A 300 -31.95 -1.30 -27.87
C ALA A 300 -30.71 -1.75 -27.06
N LEU A 301 -30.55 -1.26 -25.82
CA LEU A 301 -29.50 -1.71 -24.91
C LEU A 301 -29.64 -3.21 -24.57
N THR A 302 -30.87 -3.67 -24.35
CA THR A 302 -31.15 -5.10 -24.09
C THR A 302 -30.82 -5.98 -25.30
N ALA A 303 -31.12 -5.52 -26.51
CA ALA A 303 -30.76 -6.21 -27.75
C ALA A 303 -29.24 -6.23 -27.99
N LYS A 304 -28.54 -5.13 -27.68
CA LYS A 304 -27.06 -5.06 -27.73
C LYS A 304 -26.40 -6.04 -26.75
N LYS A 305 -26.98 -6.19 -25.55
CA LYS A 305 -26.52 -7.21 -24.57
C LYS A 305 -26.70 -8.64 -25.12
N LYS A 306 -27.84 -8.95 -25.72
CA LYS A 306 -28.12 -10.27 -26.30
C LYS A 306 -27.16 -10.62 -27.44
N THR A 307 -26.81 -9.66 -28.28
CA THR A 307 -25.86 -9.84 -29.39
C THR A 307 -24.42 -10.01 -28.91
N LEU A 308 -23.98 -9.22 -27.92
CA LEU A 308 -22.66 -9.38 -27.28
C LEU A 308 -22.49 -10.74 -26.60
N ASN A 309 -23.51 -11.20 -25.87
CA ASN A 309 -23.49 -12.52 -25.23
C ASN A 309 -23.50 -13.67 -26.25
N ALA A 310 -24.15 -13.49 -27.41
CA ALA A 310 -24.09 -14.47 -28.49
C ALA A 310 -22.68 -14.54 -29.13
N LEU A 311 -22.05 -13.37 -29.37
CA LEU A 311 -20.69 -13.28 -29.89
C LEU A 311 -19.65 -13.89 -28.92
N ALA A 312 -19.87 -13.71 -27.61
CA ALA A 312 -19.03 -14.29 -26.56
C ALA A 312 -19.10 -15.83 -26.55
N LYS A 313 -20.24 -16.41 -26.94
CA LYS A 313 -20.45 -17.86 -27.01
C LYS A 313 -19.82 -18.51 -28.25
N GLU A 314 -19.48 -17.72 -29.27
CA GLU A 314 -18.82 -18.20 -30.50
C GLU A 314 -17.30 -18.40 -30.34
N PHE A 315 -16.71 -17.89 -29.25
CA PHE A 315 -15.33 -18.21 -28.88
C PHE A 315 -15.34 -19.34 -27.85
N PRO A 316 -14.72 -20.51 -28.13
CA PRO A 316 -14.82 -21.64 -27.24
C PRO A 316 -14.20 -21.31 -25.88
N GLU A 317 -15.02 -21.40 -24.84
CA GLU A 317 -14.58 -21.47 -23.45
C GLU A 317 -13.55 -22.62 -23.35
N SER A 318 -12.29 -22.31 -23.07
CA SER A 318 -11.35 -23.33 -22.60
C SER A 318 -11.66 -23.60 -21.12
N HIS A 319 -12.84 -24.16 -20.86
CA HIS A 319 -13.31 -24.51 -19.52
C HIS A 319 -12.89 -25.93 -19.10
N ASP A 320 -11.87 -26.51 -19.74
CA ASP A 320 -11.29 -27.80 -19.38
C ASP A 320 -9.77 -27.67 -19.17
N ALA A 321 -9.38 -27.06 -18.05
CA ALA A 321 -8.01 -27.21 -17.50
C ALA A 321 -8.01 -27.38 -15.97
N HIS A 322 -9.16 -27.68 -15.38
CA HIS A 322 -9.31 -28.04 -13.97
C HIS A 322 -9.94 -29.42 -13.82
N GLU A 323 -9.30 -30.44 -14.41
CA GLU A 323 -9.37 -31.79 -13.87
C GLU A 323 -7.97 -32.40 -13.96
N ALA A 324 -7.25 -32.36 -12.84
CA ALA A 324 -6.03 -33.13 -12.68
C ALA A 324 -6.42 -34.61 -12.73
N PRO A 325 -5.89 -35.44 -13.66
CA PRO A 325 -6.03 -36.87 -13.52
C PRO A 325 -5.23 -37.30 -12.30
N GLY A 326 -5.94 -37.74 -11.26
CA GLY A 326 -5.37 -38.52 -10.17
C GLY A 326 -4.71 -39.77 -10.76
N VAL A 327 -3.39 -39.74 -10.91
CA VAL A 327 -2.64 -40.91 -11.36
C VAL A 327 -2.49 -41.86 -10.17
N ASN A 328 -3.36 -42.86 -10.22
CA ASN A 328 -3.40 -44.03 -9.38
C ASN A 328 -2.14 -44.87 -9.63
N TYR A 329 -1.13 -44.75 -8.77
CA TYR A 329 0.04 -45.62 -8.81
C TYR A 329 -0.32 -46.97 -8.21
N HIS A 330 -0.78 -47.96 -8.98
CA HIS A 330 -0.66 -49.38 -8.61
C HIS A 330 -0.66 -50.27 -9.89
N LYS A 331 0.39 -51.11 -9.97
CA LYS A 331 0.58 -52.32 -10.80
C LYS A 331 1.00 -52.17 -12.28
N ARG A 332 2.26 -52.53 -12.54
CA ARG A 332 2.72 -53.59 -13.49
C ARG A 332 4.19 -53.90 -13.13
N ALA A 333 4.47 -55.02 -12.47
CA ALA A 333 4.63 -56.38 -13.02
C ALA A 333 6.02 -56.60 -13.62
N ASN A 334 6.81 -57.40 -12.90
CA ASN A 334 8.02 -58.08 -13.36
C ASN A 334 7.76 -58.85 -14.67
N SER A 335 8.72 -58.79 -15.60
CA SER A 335 8.99 -59.84 -16.58
C SER A 335 10.29 -59.53 -17.33
N VAL A 336 11.33 -60.30 -16.97
CA VAL A 336 12.61 -60.63 -17.64
C VAL A 336 13.61 -59.49 -17.86
#